data_AF-A0A285XWM0-F1
#
_entry.id   AF-A0A285XWM0-F1
#
_cell.length_a   1.000
_cell.length_b   1.000
_cell.length_c   1.000
_cell.angle_alpha   90.00
_cell.angle_beta   90.00
_cell.angle_gamma   90.00
#
_symmetry.space_group_name_H-M   'P 1'
#
loop_
_entity.id
_entity.type
_entity.pdbx_description
1 polymer ?
#
loop_
_entity_poly.entity_id
_entity_poly.type
_entity_poly.pdbx_seq_one_letter_code
_entity_poly.pdbx_strand_id
1 'polypeptide(L)'
;MPADTYRTVKVAGVADIPNDGSAGAVSVVATVADISSQGILFGRPDADTSQTLMGIYGGDDKQTTSFSAVLAVGSDGTIQVKANTTARLILDVQGYYTSNDDGTAPGGFVAMNGKRIRSRQERDPLHPDRREGGRSGDGVRHHRRGPDPDLARHERGR
;
A
#
# COMPACT_ATOMS: atom_id res chain seq x y z
N MET A 1 -0.84 0.89 -2.92
CA MET A 1 -1.44 0.27 -4.13
C MET A 1 -2.93 0.07 -3.90
N PRO A 2 -3.77 0.26 -4.94
CA PRO A 2 -5.18 -0.06 -4.88
C PRO A 2 -5.43 -1.56 -4.68
N ALA A 3 -6.56 -1.90 -4.07
CA ALA A 3 -7.05 -3.28 -3.95
C ALA A 3 -7.28 -3.91 -5.34
N ASP A 4 -7.07 -5.22 -5.40
CA ASP A 4 -7.35 -6.13 -6.53
C ASP A 4 -6.75 -5.75 -7.88
N THR A 5 -5.79 -4.83 -7.89
CA THR A 5 -5.12 -4.36 -9.09
C THR A 5 -3.69 -4.87 -9.13
N TYR A 6 -3.35 -5.64 -10.18
CA TYR A 6 -1.97 -6.02 -10.42
C TYR A 6 -1.11 -4.80 -10.75
N ARG A 7 0.08 -4.76 -10.15
CA ARG A 7 1.13 -3.80 -10.46
C ARG A 7 2.32 -4.55 -11.04
N THR A 8 2.69 -4.21 -12.26
CA THR A 8 3.90 -4.72 -12.90
C THR A 8 5.12 -3.99 -12.37
N VAL A 9 6.16 -4.74 -12.05
CA VAL A 9 7.40 -4.27 -11.45
C VAL A 9 8.55 -4.85 -12.27
N LYS A 10 9.36 -3.97 -12.86
CA LYS A 10 10.59 -4.37 -13.55
C LYS A 10 11.62 -4.82 -12.51
N VAL A 11 12.21 -6.01 -12.71
CA VAL A 11 13.24 -6.55 -11.81
C VAL A 11 14.54 -6.83 -12.57
N ALA A 12 14.47 -7.41 -13.77
CA ALA A 12 15.67 -7.66 -14.57
C ALA A 12 16.30 -6.32 -15.01
N GLY A 13 17.61 -6.21 -14.91
CA GLY A 13 18.35 -4.97 -15.17
C GLY A 13 18.18 -3.90 -14.09
N VAL A 14 17.48 -4.20 -13.00
CA VAL A 14 17.45 -3.35 -11.81
C VAL A 14 18.55 -3.82 -10.87
N ALA A 15 19.45 -2.90 -10.50
CA ALA A 15 20.65 -3.20 -9.74
C ALA A 15 21.50 -4.29 -10.39
N ASP A 16 21.79 -5.37 -9.66
CA ASP A 16 22.74 -6.42 -10.07
C ASP A 16 22.02 -7.64 -10.69
N ILE A 17 20.72 -7.54 -10.96
CA ILE A 17 19.95 -8.61 -11.60
C ILE A 17 20.20 -8.57 -13.12
N PRO A 18 20.65 -9.66 -13.75
CA PRO A 18 20.86 -9.73 -15.19
C PRO A 18 19.61 -9.36 -16.00
N ASN A 19 19.80 -8.75 -17.17
CA ASN A 19 18.73 -8.40 -18.11
C ASN A 19 18.75 -9.25 -19.39
N ASP A 20 19.60 -10.27 -19.44
CA ASP A 20 19.82 -11.19 -20.56
C ASP A 20 18.89 -12.42 -20.54
N GLY A 21 17.96 -12.47 -19.58
CA GLY A 21 17.04 -13.58 -19.38
C GLY A 21 17.56 -14.70 -18.47
N SER A 22 18.79 -14.59 -17.95
CA SER A 22 19.36 -15.60 -17.05
C SER A 22 18.76 -15.60 -15.65
N ALA A 23 17.97 -14.60 -15.26
CA ALA A 23 17.29 -14.54 -13.97
C ALA A 23 15.87 -15.15 -14.08
N GLY A 24 15.71 -16.40 -13.64
CA GLY A 24 14.43 -17.12 -13.70
C GLY A 24 13.47 -16.82 -12.54
N ALA A 25 13.99 -16.44 -11.38
CA ALA A 25 13.18 -16.05 -10.22
C ALA A 25 13.91 -15.02 -9.34
N VAL A 26 13.15 -14.29 -8.52
CA VAL A 26 13.67 -13.34 -7.52
C VAL A 26 13.22 -13.74 -6.12
N SER A 27 14.15 -13.67 -5.16
CA SER A 27 13.85 -13.75 -3.73
C SER A 27 13.60 -12.34 -3.21
N VAL A 28 12.43 -12.11 -2.63
CA VAL A 28 12.01 -10.80 -2.14
C VAL A 28 11.59 -10.86 -0.69
N VAL A 29 11.81 -9.77 0.03
CA VAL A 29 11.10 -9.45 1.26
C VAL A 29 10.02 -8.44 0.91
N ALA A 30 8.77 -8.82 1.12
CA ALA A 30 7.63 -7.94 0.97
C ALA A 30 7.25 -7.35 2.32
N THR A 31 7.17 -6.02 2.41
CA THR A 31 6.64 -5.30 3.57
C THR A 31 5.35 -4.61 3.17
N VAL A 32 4.25 -4.98 3.81
CA VAL A 32 2.92 -4.40 3.63
C VAL A 32 2.63 -3.49 4.83
N ALA A 33 2.37 -2.21 4.54
CA ALA A 33 2.11 -1.16 5.52
C ALA A 33 0.85 -0.37 5.14
N ASP A 34 0.40 0.55 5.99
CA ASP A 34 -0.78 1.40 5.76
C ASP A 34 -2.02 0.57 5.33
N ILE A 35 -2.29 -0.50 6.08
CA ILE A 35 -3.25 -1.56 5.74
C ILE A 35 -4.67 -1.13 6.14
N SER A 36 -5.63 -1.22 5.21
CA SER A 36 -7.04 -0.90 5.51
C SER A 36 -7.75 -2.01 6.29
N SER A 37 -7.44 -3.27 5.98
CA SER A 37 -8.04 -4.49 6.53
C SER A 37 -7.14 -5.71 6.25
N GLN A 38 -7.37 -6.82 6.97
CA GLN A 38 -6.68 -8.08 6.71
C GLN A 38 -6.80 -8.48 5.24
N GLY A 39 -5.70 -8.94 4.65
CA GLY A 39 -5.63 -9.25 3.23
C GLY A 39 -4.58 -10.29 2.88
N ILE A 40 -4.51 -10.61 1.60
CA ILE A 40 -3.58 -11.54 0.97
C ILE A 40 -2.82 -10.80 -0.11
N LEU A 41 -1.50 -11.00 -0.15
CA LEU A 41 -0.63 -10.54 -1.22
C LEU A 41 -0.35 -11.70 -2.16
N PHE A 42 -0.51 -11.45 -3.46
CA PHE A 42 -0.25 -12.39 -4.53
C PHE A 42 0.85 -11.86 -5.45
N GLY A 43 1.59 -12.77 -6.07
CA GLY A 43 2.57 -12.48 -7.11
C GLY A 43 2.45 -13.44 -8.30
N ARG A 44 2.91 -13.03 -9.47
CA ARG A 44 3.01 -13.86 -10.69
C ARG A 44 4.02 -13.26 -11.67
N PRO A 45 4.61 -14.04 -12.59
CA PRO A 45 5.52 -13.50 -13.61
C PRO A 45 4.77 -12.65 -14.65
N ASP A 46 3.59 -13.08 -15.10
CA ASP A 46 2.82 -12.45 -16.17
C ASP A 46 1.30 -12.69 -16.00
N ALA A 47 0.51 -12.22 -16.97
CA ALA A 47 -0.95 -12.30 -16.91
C ALA A 47 -1.51 -13.72 -17.11
N ASP A 48 -0.76 -14.57 -17.81
CA ASP A 48 -1.17 -15.91 -18.25
C ASP A 48 -0.77 -17.00 -17.24
N THR A 49 0.13 -16.65 -16.32
CA THR A 49 0.56 -17.54 -15.23
C THR A 49 -0.32 -17.41 -13.99
N SER A 50 -0.62 -18.56 -13.37
CA SER A 50 -1.31 -18.63 -12.10
C SER A 50 -0.61 -17.82 -11.01
N GLN A 51 -1.40 -17.18 -10.15
CA GLN A 51 -0.87 -16.39 -9.04
C GLN A 51 -0.35 -17.28 -7.90
N THR A 52 0.75 -16.88 -7.30
CA THR A 52 1.34 -17.43 -6.08
C THR A 52 0.87 -16.60 -4.89
N LEU A 53 0.40 -17.25 -3.81
CA LEU A 53 0.17 -16.59 -2.53
C LEU A 53 1.53 -16.26 -1.90
N MET A 54 1.80 -14.98 -1.67
CA MET A 54 3.04 -14.53 -1.04
C MET A 54 2.90 -14.47 0.49
N GLY A 55 1.75 -14.03 0.99
CA GLY A 55 1.50 -13.95 2.43
C GLY A 55 0.17 -13.31 2.79
N ILE A 56 -0.24 -13.52 4.04
CA ILE A 56 -1.41 -12.89 4.66
C ILE A 56 -0.90 -11.74 5.54
N TYR A 57 -1.57 -10.59 5.51
CA TYR A 57 -1.16 -9.40 6.26
C TYR A 57 -2.33 -8.72 6.97
N GLY A 58 -2.01 -7.82 7.88
CA GLY A 58 -2.97 -6.97 8.58
C GLY A 58 -3.41 -7.57 9.92
N GLY A 59 -3.81 -8.84 9.98
CA GLY A 59 -4.35 -9.39 11.24
C GLY A 59 -5.50 -8.53 11.79
N ASP A 60 -5.77 -8.64 13.09
CA ASP A 60 -6.82 -7.84 13.76
C ASP A 60 -6.39 -6.38 13.94
N ASP A 61 -5.10 -6.16 14.20
CA ASP A 61 -4.55 -4.84 14.54
C ASP A 61 -4.02 -4.04 13.34
N LYS A 62 -4.21 -4.54 12.11
CA LYS A 62 -3.75 -3.92 10.85
C LYS A 62 -2.26 -3.60 10.82
N GLN A 63 -1.46 -4.41 11.52
CA GLN A 63 -0.05 -4.12 11.74
C GLN A 63 0.77 -4.34 10.48
N THR A 64 1.83 -3.54 10.35
CA THR A 64 2.80 -3.71 9.26
C THR A 64 3.34 -5.14 9.31
N THR A 65 3.17 -5.86 8.20
CA THR A 65 3.53 -7.27 8.10
C THR A 65 4.63 -7.42 7.05
N SER A 66 5.66 -8.21 7.36
CA SER A 66 6.71 -8.55 6.41
C SER A 66 6.87 -10.06 6.28
N PHE A 67 7.14 -10.53 5.06
CA PHE A 67 7.38 -11.94 4.77
C PHE A 67 8.30 -12.08 3.55
N SER A 68 9.00 -13.20 3.46
CA SER A 68 9.79 -13.56 2.28
C SER A 68 8.94 -14.32 1.26
N ALA A 69 9.22 -14.09 -0.02
CA ALA A 69 8.60 -14.83 -1.12
C ALA A 69 9.61 -15.01 -2.25
N VAL A 70 9.44 -16.08 -3.02
CA VAL A 70 10.17 -16.28 -4.29
C VAL A 70 9.15 -16.19 -5.41
N LEU A 71 9.44 -15.34 -6.40
CA LEU A 71 8.57 -15.13 -7.56
C LEU A 71 9.34 -15.43 -8.84
N ALA A 72 8.74 -16.20 -9.74
CA ALA A 72 9.23 -16.34 -11.10
C ALA A 72 9.27 -14.97 -11.78
N VAL A 73 10.30 -14.76 -12.60
CA VAL A 73 10.45 -13.55 -13.42
C VAL A 73 9.91 -13.87 -14.81
N GLY A 74 9.04 -13.00 -15.33
CA GLY A 74 8.54 -13.12 -16.70
C GLY A 74 9.65 -12.96 -17.74
N SER A 75 9.40 -13.41 -18.97
CA SER A 75 10.36 -13.28 -20.08
C SER A 75 10.71 -11.82 -20.40
N ASP A 76 9.84 -10.88 -20.06
CA ASP A 76 10.07 -9.44 -20.15
C ASP A 76 10.91 -8.88 -18.98
N GLY A 77 11.32 -9.76 -18.06
CA GLY A 77 12.11 -9.44 -16.88
C GLY A 77 11.31 -8.71 -15.79
N THR A 78 10.00 -8.92 -15.72
CA THR A 78 9.11 -8.30 -14.73
C THR A 78 8.51 -9.32 -13.77
N ILE A 79 7.91 -8.81 -12.70
CA ILE A 79 6.97 -9.53 -11.84
C ILE A 79 5.70 -8.69 -11.72
N GLN A 80 4.58 -9.33 -11.44
CA GLN A 80 3.31 -8.68 -11.12
C GLN A 80 2.91 -9.00 -9.69
N VAL A 81 2.47 -8.00 -8.94
CA VAL A 81 1.99 -8.16 -7.56
C VAL A 81 0.62 -7.54 -7.37
N LYS A 82 -0.22 -8.16 -6.54
CA LYS A 82 -1.58 -7.71 -6.23
C LYS A 82 -1.88 -7.93 -4.76
N ALA A 83 -2.42 -6.90 -4.12
CA ALA A 83 -3.03 -6.99 -2.79
C ALA A 83 -4.55 -6.97 -2.96
N ASN A 84 -5.29 -7.84 -2.26
CA ASN A 84 -6.77 -7.81 -2.29
C ASN A 84 -7.38 -6.68 -1.43
N THR A 85 -6.57 -5.95 -0.67
CA THR A 85 -6.99 -4.75 0.05
C THR A 85 -6.05 -3.59 -0.27
N THR A 86 -6.49 -2.36 0.02
CA THR A 86 -5.66 -1.18 -0.17
C THR A 86 -4.57 -1.15 0.90
N ALA A 87 -3.32 -1.12 0.47
CA ALA A 87 -2.16 -1.08 1.34
C ALA A 87 -0.96 -0.44 0.64
N ARG A 88 0.06 0.00 1.38
CA ARG A 88 1.36 0.37 0.84
C ARG A 88 2.26 -0.87 0.78
N LEU A 89 2.81 -1.17 -0.40
CA LEU A 89 3.71 -2.30 -0.61
C LEU A 89 5.13 -1.84 -0.91
N ILE A 90 6.08 -2.39 -0.17
CA ILE A 90 7.52 -2.26 -0.40
C ILE A 90 8.05 -3.66 -0.74
N LEU A 91 8.85 -3.77 -1.79
CA LEU A 91 9.55 -5.00 -2.16
C LEU A 91 11.04 -4.74 -2.11
N ASP A 92 11.76 -5.51 -1.31
CA ASP A 92 13.22 -5.52 -1.27
C ASP A 92 13.70 -6.84 -1.88
N VAL A 93 14.49 -6.76 -2.95
CA VAL A 93 15.04 -7.97 -3.60
C VAL A 93 16.32 -8.37 -2.88
N GLN A 94 16.32 -9.60 -2.35
CA GLN A 94 17.42 -10.18 -1.58
C GLN A 94 18.41 -10.96 -2.44
N GLY A 95 17.97 -11.38 -3.62
CA GLY A 95 18.76 -12.13 -4.59
C GLY A 95 17.90 -12.67 -5.71
N TYR A 96 18.52 -13.34 -6.67
CA TYR A 96 17.83 -13.97 -7.78
C TYR A 96 18.30 -15.40 -7.96
N TYR A 97 17.47 -16.20 -8.62
CA TYR A 97 17.79 -17.57 -9.03
C TYR A 97 18.07 -17.57 -10.53
N THR A 98 19.19 -18.16 -10.93
CA THR A 98 19.52 -18.31 -12.35
C THR A 98 18.64 -19.38 -13.01
N SER A 99 18.10 -19.10 -14.20
CA SER A 99 17.49 -20.11 -15.05
C SER A 99 18.56 -20.74 -15.94
N ASN A 100 18.67 -22.06 -15.89
CA ASN A 100 19.15 -22.83 -17.03
C ASN A 100 17.91 -23.42 -17.71
N ASP A 101 17.93 -23.54 -19.04
CA ASP A 101 16.84 -24.12 -19.84
C ASP A 101 16.41 -25.52 -19.34
N ASP A 102 17.28 -26.19 -18.58
CA ASP A 102 17.10 -27.56 -18.07
C ASP A 102 16.60 -27.63 -16.61
N GLY A 103 16.29 -26.47 -15.98
CA GLY A 103 15.69 -26.40 -14.64
C GLY A 103 16.53 -26.97 -13.48
N THR A 104 17.77 -27.40 -13.72
CA THR A 104 18.63 -28.03 -12.72
C THR A 104 20.09 -27.63 -12.88
N ALA A 105 20.52 -26.65 -12.08
CA ALA A 105 21.91 -26.56 -11.68
C ALA A 105 22.00 -26.30 -10.17
N PRO A 106 22.79 -27.10 -9.41
CA PRO A 106 23.05 -26.83 -8.01
C PRO A 106 23.74 -25.46 -7.84
N GLY A 107 23.20 -24.60 -6.96
CA GLY A 107 23.88 -23.35 -6.57
C GLY A 107 23.40 -22.05 -7.24
N GLY A 108 22.18 -22.00 -7.80
CA GLY A 108 21.68 -20.86 -8.58
C GLY A 108 21.24 -19.60 -7.81
N PHE A 109 21.31 -19.55 -6.48
CA PHE A 109 20.93 -18.34 -5.74
C PHE A 109 22.10 -17.35 -5.66
N VAL A 110 21.95 -16.20 -6.30
CA VAL A 110 22.90 -15.09 -6.23
C VAL A 110 22.37 -14.05 -5.24
N ALA A 111 23.01 -13.95 -4.07
CA ALA A 111 22.66 -12.97 -3.06
C ALA A 111 23.00 -11.55 -3.51
N MET A 112 22.14 -10.58 -3.18
CA MET A 112 22.37 -9.16 -3.44
C MET A 112 22.39 -8.37 -2.14
N ASN A 113 23.15 -7.27 -2.11
CA ASN A 113 22.95 -6.23 -1.11
C ASN A 113 21.57 -5.61 -1.35
N GLY A 114 20.60 -5.95 -0.49
CA GLY A 114 19.16 -5.72 -0.67
C GLY A 114 18.80 -4.42 -1.39
N LYS A 115 18.03 -4.53 -2.47
CA LYS A 115 17.65 -3.38 -3.30
C LYS A 115 16.15 -3.13 -3.22
N ARG A 116 15.80 -1.89 -2.89
CA ARG A 116 14.43 -1.41 -2.74
C ARG A 116 13.79 -1.19 -4.11
N ILE A 117 12.74 -1.93 -4.43
CA ILE A 117 11.85 -1.63 -5.56
C ILE A 117 10.55 -1.05 -5.00
N ARG A 118 10.29 0.23 -5.31
CA ARG A 118 9.09 0.95 -4.84
C ARG A 118 7.94 0.73 -5.81
N SER A 119 6.77 0.35 -5.28
CA SER A 119 5.52 0.47 -6.04
C SER A 119 5.02 1.92 -6.00
N ARG A 120 4.78 2.54 -7.16
CA ARG A 120 4.25 3.91 -7.26
C ARG A 120 2.77 3.92 -6.91
N GLN A 121 2.37 4.71 -5.92
CA GLN A 121 0.97 4.95 -5.59
C GLN A 121 0.46 6.13 -6.42
N GLU A 122 -0.49 5.86 -7.31
CA GLU A 122 -1.39 6.90 -7.79
C GLU A 122 -2.36 7.21 -6.65
N ARG A 123 -2.34 8.45 -6.17
CA ARG A 123 -3.34 8.93 -5.22
C ARG A 123 -4.60 9.18 -6.04
N ASP A 124 -5.69 8.54 -5.65
CA ASP A 124 -7.03 8.92 -6.10
C ASP A 124 -7.25 10.40 -5.74
N PRO A 125 -7.67 11.28 -6.66
CA PRO A 125 -7.93 12.68 -6.33
C PRO A 125 -9.02 12.73 -5.26
N LEU A 126 -8.70 13.34 -4.13
CA LEU A 126 -9.61 13.55 -3.00
C LEU A 126 -10.98 14.00 -3.51
N HIS A 127 -11.99 13.17 -3.24
CA HIS A 127 -13.39 13.51 -3.42
C HIS A 127 -13.69 14.75 -2.55
N PRO A 128 -14.11 15.90 -3.13
CA PRO A 128 -14.35 17.08 -2.34
C PRO A 128 -15.50 16.86 -1.36
N ASP A 129 -15.26 17.37 -0.17
CA ASP A 129 -16.02 17.21 1.05
C ASP A 129 -17.51 17.59 0.86
N ARG A 130 -18.42 16.64 1.14
CA ARG A 130 -19.82 16.98 1.39
C ARG A 130 -19.93 17.46 2.83
N ARG A 131 -19.89 18.77 3.07
CA ARG A 131 -20.72 19.48 4.08
C ARG A 131 -20.74 20.97 3.78
N GLU A 132 -21.90 21.50 3.40
CA GLU A 132 -22.53 22.65 4.06
C GLU A 132 -23.88 22.95 3.42
N GLY A 133 -24.94 22.78 4.20
CA GLY A 133 -26.26 23.29 3.87
C GLY A 133 -26.31 24.80 4.10
N GLY A 134 -26.29 25.57 3.02
CA GLY A 134 -26.55 27.01 3.07
C GLY A 134 -28.04 27.30 3.20
N ARG A 135 -28.50 27.66 4.41
CA ARG A 135 -29.66 28.53 4.58
C ARG A 135 -29.19 29.97 4.41
N SER A 136 -29.63 30.63 3.35
CA SER A 136 -29.79 32.09 3.29
C SER A 136 -30.58 32.53 4.54
N GLY A 137 -30.13 33.44 5.39
CA GLY A 137 -29.58 34.74 5.08
C GLY A 137 -30.72 35.75 5.20
N ASP A 138 -31.04 36.19 6.41
CA ASP A 138 -31.68 37.49 6.62
C ASP A 138 -31.31 38.03 8.00
N GLY A 139 -30.72 39.22 8.01
CA GLY A 139 -30.02 39.79 9.15
C GLY A 139 -30.82 40.88 9.85
N VAL A 140 -30.50 41.12 11.13
CA VAL A 140 -30.68 42.44 11.75
C VAL A 140 -29.51 42.71 12.70
N ARG A 141 -28.92 43.88 12.52
CA ARG A 141 -27.83 44.48 13.29
C ARG A 141 -28.33 44.91 14.68
N HIS A 142 -27.51 44.81 15.72
CA HIS A 142 -26.80 45.95 16.31
C HIS A 142 -26.03 45.55 17.59
N HIS A 143 -24.96 46.30 17.80
CA HIS A 143 -23.81 46.03 18.65
C HIS A 143 -23.87 47.00 19.84
N ARG A 144 -23.66 46.50 21.08
CA ARG A 144 -22.74 47.01 22.13
C ARG A 144 -23.28 47.04 23.59
N ARG A 145 -22.54 46.30 24.43
CA ARG A 145 -21.98 46.56 25.80
C ARG A 145 -22.89 47.05 26.95
N GLY A 146 -22.81 46.34 28.09
CA GLY A 146 -23.54 46.45 29.38
C GLY A 146 -23.27 47.70 30.23
N PRO A 147 -23.33 47.70 31.59
CA PRO A 147 -23.66 46.65 32.59
C PRO A 147 -24.88 46.99 33.50
N ASP A 148 -25.34 46.01 34.31
CA ASP A 148 -26.37 46.15 35.37
C ASP A 148 -25.98 47.15 36.47
N PRO A 149 -26.95 47.91 37.00
CA PRO A 149 -27.24 47.80 38.44
C PRO A 149 -28.71 48.00 38.85
N ASP A 150 -29.05 47.37 39.98
CA ASP A 150 -30.15 47.68 40.91
C ASP A 150 -31.60 47.69 40.41
N LEU A 151 -32.41 46.73 40.91
CA LEU A 151 -33.66 47.03 41.60
C LEU A 151 -34.26 45.81 42.34
N ALA A 152 -34.39 45.99 43.65
CA ALA A 152 -35.50 45.60 44.53
C ALA A 152 -35.74 44.12 44.91
N ARG A 153 -35.40 43.87 46.18
CA ARG A 153 -36.09 43.02 47.17
C ARG A 153 -37.62 42.92 46.95
N HIS A 154 -38.18 41.71 47.06
CA HIS A 154 -39.12 41.31 48.13
C HIS A 154 -39.53 39.83 47.97
N GLU A 155 -39.34 39.06 49.06
CA GLU A 155 -40.28 38.10 49.68
C GLU A 155 -41.05 37.07 48.82
N ARG A 156 -41.27 35.81 49.21
CA ARG A 156 -41.18 35.04 50.47
C ARG A 156 -41.26 33.56 50.06
N GLY A 157 -40.58 32.68 50.79
CA GLY A 157 -40.84 31.24 50.74
C GLY A 157 -42.02 30.83 51.63
N ARG A 158 -42.78 29.83 51.18
CA ARG A 158 -43.12 28.59 51.89
C ARG A 158 -43.86 27.67 50.93
#